data_AF-A0A6A1VKD1-F1
#
_entry.id   AF-A0A6A1VKD1-F1
#
_cell.length_a   1.000
_cell.length_b   1.000
_cell.length_c   1.000
_cell.angle_alpha   90.00
_cell.angle_beta   90.00
_cell.angle_gamma   90.00
#
_symmetry.space_group_name_H-M   'P 1'
#
loop_
_entity.id
_entity.type
_entity.pdbx_description
1 polymer ?
#
loop_
_entity_poly.entity_id
_entity_poly.type
_entity_poly.pdbx_seq_one_letter_code
_entity_poly.pdbx_strand_id
1 'polypeptide(L)'
;MARICVEAEGFIHYGDHFNRIIETVPMPMSPLESLVSSAVSTTHCIKAALIMFHTKDGSTAKIVAKYRPRMPILSVVVPNITTDSFDWSCSNESPARHSLIFRGLVPVLSTCSARGSDAESTKEAIELALQHAKAKELCELGNRSWCCKESTVLLCSRPWL
;
A
#
# COMPACT_ATOMS: atom_id res chain seq x y z
N MET A 1 -21.85 -11.72 1.61
CA MET A 1 -21.21 -10.63 2.38
C MET A 1 -20.54 -9.59 1.49
N ALA A 2 -19.62 -9.97 0.59
CA ALA A 2 -18.84 -9.03 -0.23
C ALA A 2 -19.66 -7.95 -0.98
N ARG A 3 -20.77 -8.33 -1.65
CA ARG A 3 -21.64 -7.38 -2.38
C ARG A 3 -22.19 -6.27 -1.49
N ILE A 4 -22.61 -6.60 -0.27
CA ILE A 4 -23.15 -5.61 0.68
C ILE A 4 -22.05 -4.64 1.11
N CYS A 5 -20.83 -5.13 1.35
CA CYS A 5 -19.70 -4.29 1.68
C CYS A 5 -19.36 -3.32 0.55
N VAL A 6 -19.36 -3.78 -0.70
CA VAL A 6 -19.08 -2.92 -1.87
C VAL A 6 -20.09 -1.77 -1.97
N GLU A 7 -21.39 -2.07 -1.82
CA GLU A 7 -22.43 -1.02 -1.82
C GLU A 7 -22.27 -0.08 -0.63
N ALA A 8 -22.08 -0.63 0.58
CA ALA A 8 -21.92 0.17 1.79
C ALA A 8 -20.70 1.10 1.72
N GLU A 9 -19.59 0.65 1.11
CA GLU A 9 -18.40 1.46 0.89
C GLU A 9 -18.61 2.60 -0.11
N GLY A 10 -19.60 2.48 -0.99
CA GLY A 10 -20.03 3.54 -1.91
C GLY A 10 -20.75 4.70 -1.22
N PHE A 11 -21.38 4.45 -0.07
CA PHE A 11 -22.10 5.47 0.71
C PHE A 11 -21.22 6.24 1.71
N ILE A 12 -19.95 5.85 1.88
CA ILE A 12 -19.05 6.50 2.83
C ILE A 12 -18.52 7.82 2.23
N HIS A 13 -18.70 8.92 2.96
CA HIS A 13 -18.08 10.21 2.64
C HIS A 13 -16.62 10.26 3.12
N TYR A 14 -15.71 9.81 2.26
CA TYR A 14 -14.26 9.72 2.57
C TYR A 14 -13.60 11.04 2.95
N GLY A 15 -14.01 12.16 2.34
CA GLY A 15 -13.44 13.49 2.65
C GLY A 15 -13.73 13.93 4.09
N ASP A 16 -15.00 13.84 4.50
CA ASP A 16 -15.40 14.17 5.88
C ASP A 16 -14.80 13.21 6.89
N HIS A 17 -14.75 11.92 6.55
CA HIS A 17 -14.15 10.91 7.42
C HIS A 17 -12.65 11.16 7.62
N PHE A 18 -11.93 11.57 6.58
CA PHE A 18 -10.52 11.90 6.68
C PHE A 18 -10.28 13.13 7.57
N ASN A 19 -11.06 14.19 7.39
CA ASN A 19 -10.97 15.40 8.22
C ASN A 19 -11.23 15.12 9.70
N ARG A 20 -12.29 14.34 9.99
CA ARG A 20 -12.60 13.90 11.37
C ARG A 20 -11.48 13.07 11.99
N ILE A 21 -10.80 12.21 11.21
CA ILE A 21 -9.65 11.46 11.72
C ILE A 21 -8.54 12.44 12.09
N ILE A 22 -8.18 13.37 11.20
CA ILE A 22 -7.10 14.34 11.45
C ILE A 22 -7.36 15.15 12.72
N GLU A 23 -8.59 15.58 12.96
CA GLU A 23 -8.98 16.32 14.17
C GLU A 23 -8.72 15.52 15.47
N THR A 24 -8.77 14.19 15.41
CA THR A 24 -8.53 13.31 16.57
C THR A 24 -7.06 12.94 16.78
N VAL A 25 -6.18 13.18 15.81
CA VAL A 25 -4.77 12.79 15.91
C VAL A 25 -4.03 13.73 16.90
N PRO A 26 -3.27 13.19 17.86
CA PRO A 26 -2.51 14.02 18.79
C PRO A 26 -1.44 14.84 18.07
N MET A 27 -1.33 16.12 18.43
CA MET A 27 -0.25 17.00 17.96
C MET A 27 0.83 17.14 19.04
N PRO A 28 2.13 17.10 18.69
CA PRO A 28 2.68 17.01 17.33
C PRO A 28 2.62 15.60 16.74
N MET A 29 2.34 15.50 15.43
CA MET A 29 2.27 14.22 14.73
C MET A 29 3.65 13.55 14.60
N SER A 30 3.68 12.22 14.61
CA SER A 30 4.91 11.47 14.32
C SER A 30 5.32 11.63 12.85
N PRO A 31 6.62 11.54 12.49
CA PRO A 31 7.06 11.73 11.10
C PRO A 31 6.39 10.78 10.10
N LEU A 32 6.18 9.52 10.50
CA LEU A 32 5.50 8.52 9.66
C LEU A 32 4.02 8.88 9.46
N GLU A 33 3.33 9.29 10.52
CA GLU A 33 1.92 9.72 10.43
C GLU A 33 1.78 10.99 9.59
N SER A 34 2.69 11.95 9.72
CA SER A 34 2.71 13.18 8.90
C SER A 34 2.90 12.87 7.41
N LEU A 35 3.81 11.96 7.08
CA LEU A 35 4.04 11.51 5.69
C LEU A 35 2.79 10.82 5.14
N VAL A 36 2.21 9.91 5.90
CA VAL A 36 1.02 9.14 5.48
C VAL A 36 -0.20 10.04 5.32
N SER A 37 -0.43 10.98 6.24
CA SER A 37 -1.53 11.94 6.17
C SER A 37 -1.44 12.79 4.89
N SER A 38 -0.23 13.28 4.58
CA SER A 38 0.04 14.02 3.35
C SER A 38 -0.17 13.17 2.10
N ALA A 39 0.33 11.93 2.11
CA ALA A 39 0.13 10.98 1.02
C ALA A 39 -1.36 10.71 0.79
N VAL A 40 -2.15 10.39 1.82
CA VAL A 40 -3.59 10.12 1.68
C VAL A 40 -4.35 11.35 1.18
N SER A 41 -4.02 12.54 1.69
CA SER A 41 -4.61 13.79 1.18
C SER A 41 -4.34 13.97 -0.32
N THR A 42 -3.09 13.83 -0.76
CA THR A 42 -2.74 13.93 -2.19
C THR A 42 -3.45 12.88 -3.04
N THR A 43 -3.61 11.65 -2.55
CA THR A 43 -4.33 10.59 -3.26
C THR A 43 -5.79 10.96 -3.54
N HIS A 44 -6.42 11.65 -2.58
CA HIS A 44 -7.79 12.13 -2.70
C HIS A 44 -7.88 13.24 -3.74
N CYS A 45 -6.96 14.20 -3.70
CA CYS A 45 -6.88 15.31 -4.65
C CYS A 45 -6.70 14.84 -6.10
N ILE A 46 -5.79 13.88 -6.33
CA ILE A 46 -5.49 13.39 -7.69
C ILE A 46 -6.42 12.27 -8.15
N LYS A 47 -7.37 11.84 -7.30
CA LYS A 47 -8.24 10.66 -7.54
C LYS A 47 -7.44 9.44 -8.01
N ALA A 48 -6.42 9.07 -7.24
CA ALA A 48 -5.60 7.91 -7.57
C ALA A 48 -6.44 6.62 -7.60
N ALA A 49 -6.15 5.74 -8.55
CA ALA A 49 -6.71 4.40 -8.68
C ALA A 49 -6.20 3.45 -7.59
N LEU A 50 -4.94 3.61 -7.16
CA LEU A 50 -4.28 2.72 -6.20
C LEU A 50 -3.18 3.46 -5.44
N ILE A 51 -3.01 3.11 -4.17
CA ILE A 51 -1.81 3.45 -3.38
C ILE A 51 -0.98 2.18 -3.20
N MET A 52 0.31 2.23 -3.50
CA MET A 52 1.21 1.10 -3.29
C MET A 52 2.30 1.44 -2.27
N PHE A 53 2.52 0.53 -1.32
CA PHE A 53 3.59 0.58 -0.33
C PHE A 53 4.44 -0.68 -0.39
N HIS A 54 5.70 -0.54 -0.05
CA HIS A 54 6.61 -1.64 0.22
C HIS A 54 6.96 -1.66 1.72
N THR A 55 6.79 -2.79 2.40
CA THR A 55 6.98 -2.87 3.86
C THR A 55 7.67 -4.16 4.27
N LYS A 56 8.54 -4.11 5.27
CA LYS A 56 9.09 -5.31 5.92
C LYS A 56 8.13 -5.88 6.97
N ASP A 57 7.61 -5.01 7.85
CA ASP A 57 6.81 -5.42 9.02
C ASP A 57 5.30 -5.11 8.92
N GLY A 58 4.85 -4.56 7.79
CA GLY A 58 3.46 -4.15 7.57
C GLY A 58 2.99 -2.97 8.45
N SER A 59 3.83 -2.39 9.30
CA SER A 59 3.48 -1.28 10.21
C SER A 59 2.99 -0.03 9.46
N THR A 60 3.68 0.36 8.38
CA THR A 60 3.30 1.51 7.55
C THR A 60 1.92 1.32 6.92
N ALA A 61 1.63 0.12 6.42
CA ALA A 61 0.33 -0.22 5.84
C ALA A 61 -0.82 0.00 6.84
N LYS A 62 -0.61 -0.34 8.12
CA LYS A 62 -1.59 -0.13 9.19
C LYS A 62 -1.89 1.37 9.40
N ILE A 63 -0.86 2.20 9.39
CA ILE A 63 -1.01 3.65 9.54
C ILE A 63 -1.77 4.24 8.36
N VAL A 64 -1.56 3.75 7.14
CA VAL A 64 -2.33 4.20 5.96
C VAL A 64 -3.79 3.79 6.08
N ALA A 65 -4.06 2.55 6.51
CA ALA A 65 -5.42 2.06 6.66
C ALA A 65 -6.22 2.80 7.75
N LYS A 66 -5.53 3.39 8.74
CA LYS A 66 -6.13 4.29 9.75
C LYS A 66 -6.87 5.47 9.10
N TYR A 67 -6.30 6.08 8.07
CA TYR A 67 -6.88 7.21 7.35
C TYR A 67 -8.00 6.84 6.37
N ARG A 68 -8.30 5.53 6.22
CA ARG A 68 -9.42 4.99 5.43
C ARG A 68 -9.54 5.60 4.03
N PRO A 69 -8.50 5.52 3.16
CA PRO A 69 -8.60 5.97 1.78
C PRO A 69 -9.73 5.26 1.00
N ARG A 70 -10.25 5.93 -0.04
CA ARG A 70 -11.25 5.36 -0.97
C ARG A 70 -10.64 4.32 -1.91
N MET A 71 -9.40 4.55 -2.32
CA MET A 71 -8.67 3.66 -3.21
C MET A 71 -8.08 2.48 -2.42
N PRO A 72 -7.91 1.31 -3.05
CA PRO A 72 -7.22 0.18 -2.45
C PRO A 72 -5.75 0.51 -2.13
N ILE A 73 -5.21 -0.20 -1.15
CA ILE A 73 -3.82 -0.09 -0.68
C ILE A 73 -3.11 -1.41 -1.01
N LEU A 74 -2.20 -1.40 -1.97
CA LEU A 74 -1.35 -2.56 -2.28
C LEU A 74 -0.12 -2.54 -1.39
N SER A 75 0.05 -3.56 -0.53
CA SER A 75 1.21 -3.68 0.35
C SER A 75 2.11 -4.81 -0.12
N VAL A 76 3.30 -4.47 -0.59
CA VAL A 76 4.31 -5.43 -1.02
C VAL A 76 5.18 -5.77 0.17
N VAL A 77 5.11 -7.01 0.64
CA VAL A 77 5.92 -7.50 1.75
C VAL A 77 7.14 -8.21 1.18
N VAL A 78 8.34 -7.72 1.53
CA VAL A 78 9.60 -8.41 1.20
C VAL A 78 10.00 -9.22 2.42
N PRO A 79 10.07 -10.55 2.30
CA PRO A 79 10.54 -11.40 3.38
C PRO A 79 12.04 -11.17 3.60
N ASN A 80 12.45 -11.19 4.87
CA ASN A 80 13.87 -11.22 5.19
C ASN A 80 14.35 -12.67 5.09
N ILE A 81 15.40 -12.91 4.30
CA ILE A 81 15.95 -14.26 4.14
C ILE A 81 17.18 -14.34 5.02
N THR A 82 17.07 -15.11 6.09
CA THR A 82 18.22 -15.53 6.89
C THR A 82 18.79 -16.78 6.26
N THR A 83 20.02 -16.71 5.76
CA THR A 83 20.71 -17.88 5.18
C THR A 83 21.48 -18.59 6.29
N ASP A 84 20.79 -19.38 7.09
CA ASP A 84 21.44 -20.31 8.02
C ASP A 84 21.58 -21.66 7.32
N SER A 85 22.83 -22.02 6.99
CA SER A 85 23.28 -23.35 6.51
C SER A 85 22.28 -24.17 5.68
N PHE A 86 22.38 -24.11 4.35
CA PHE A 86 21.75 -24.99 3.36
C PHE A 86 20.21 -25.06 3.26
N ASP A 87 19.45 -24.56 4.23
CA ASP A 87 17.98 -24.51 4.16
C ASP A 87 17.47 -23.07 3.96
N TRP A 88 16.76 -22.84 2.85
CA TRP A 88 16.06 -21.58 2.61
C TRP A 88 14.73 -21.58 3.37
N SER A 89 14.65 -20.86 4.48
CA SER A 89 13.41 -20.64 5.21
C SER A 89 12.87 -19.23 4.98
N CYS A 90 11.58 -19.13 4.60
CA CYS A 90 10.89 -17.86 4.41
C CYS A 90 10.16 -17.50 5.71
N SER A 91 10.80 -16.71 6.58
CA SER A 91 10.34 -16.49 7.96
C SER A 91 9.23 -15.42 8.12
N ASN A 92 9.02 -14.57 7.11
CA ASN A 92 8.22 -13.34 7.25
C ASN A 92 6.93 -13.27 6.41
N GLU A 93 6.15 -14.36 6.32
CA GLU A 93 4.79 -14.29 5.72
C GLU A 93 3.73 -13.68 6.66
N SER A 94 3.96 -13.76 7.98
CA SER A 94 3.00 -13.31 9.00
C SER A 94 2.53 -11.85 8.85
N PRO A 95 3.37 -10.86 8.44
CA PRO A 95 2.91 -9.49 8.24
C PRO A 95 1.94 -9.35 7.06
N ALA A 96 2.11 -10.13 6.00
CA ALA A 96 1.21 -10.13 4.86
C ALA A 96 -0.17 -10.68 5.26
N ARG A 97 -0.19 -11.80 5.97
CA ARG A 97 -1.43 -12.41 6.47
C ARG A 97 -2.15 -11.51 7.48
N HIS A 98 -1.39 -10.89 8.39
CA HIS A 98 -1.93 -9.96 9.38
C HIS A 98 -2.47 -8.66 8.74
N SER A 99 -1.92 -8.24 7.60
CA SER A 99 -2.40 -7.05 6.88
C SER A 99 -3.84 -7.20 6.35
N LEU A 100 -4.33 -8.42 6.13
CA LEU A 100 -5.71 -8.68 5.69
C LEU A 100 -6.77 -8.28 6.72
N ILE A 101 -6.39 -8.06 7.98
CA ILE A 101 -7.29 -7.57 9.03
C ILE A 101 -7.68 -6.10 8.77
N PHE A 102 -6.80 -5.34 8.13
CA PHE A 102 -7.01 -3.92 7.89
C PHE A 102 -7.78 -3.69 6.59
N ARG A 103 -8.73 -2.76 6.65
CA ARG A 103 -9.63 -2.47 5.53
C ARG A 103 -8.88 -1.84 4.36
N GLY A 104 -9.19 -2.31 3.15
CA GLY A 104 -8.64 -1.78 1.90
C GLY A 104 -7.22 -2.25 1.56
N LEU A 105 -6.60 -3.07 2.42
CA LEU A 105 -5.26 -3.61 2.20
C LEU A 105 -5.29 -4.89 1.37
N VAL A 106 -4.45 -4.90 0.34
CA VAL A 106 -4.19 -6.05 -0.54
C VAL A 106 -2.70 -6.37 -0.42
N PRO A 107 -2.32 -7.32 0.45
CA PRO A 107 -0.93 -7.71 0.59
C PRO A 107 -0.48 -8.56 -0.61
N VAL A 108 0.77 -8.36 -1.04
CA VAL A 108 1.48 -9.12 -2.06
C VAL A 108 2.80 -9.55 -1.47
N LEU A 109 3.08 -10.85 -1.50
CA LEU A 109 4.38 -11.38 -1.12
C LEU A 109 5.33 -11.26 -2.31
N SER A 110 6.45 -10.58 -2.12
CA SER A 110 7.52 -10.56 -3.11
C SER A 110 8.35 -11.84 -2.98
N THR A 111 8.56 -12.55 -4.08
CA THR A 111 9.49 -13.68 -4.15
C THR A 111 10.91 -13.12 -4.21
N CYS A 112 11.56 -12.97 -3.06
CA CYS A 112 12.90 -12.40 -3.01
C CYS A 112 13.95 -13.44 -3.46
N SER A 113 14.87 -13.02 -4.35
CA SER A 113 16.04 -13.79 -4.76
C SER A 113 17.25 -13.38 -3.90
N ALA A 114 18.00 -14.36 -3.41
CA ALA A 114 19.16 -14.19 -2.51
C ALA A 114 20.32 -13.32 -3.05
N ARG A 115 20.24 -12.89 -4.31
CA ARG A 115 21.39 -12.41 -5.09
C ARG A 115 21.36 -10.93 -5.45
N GLY A 116 20.35 -10.17 -5.03
CA GLY A 116 20.20 -8.75 -5.36
C GLY A 116 20.72 -7.81 -4.27
N SER A 117 21.39 -6.73 -4.66
CA SER A 117 21.56 -5.57 -3.80
C SER A 117 20.20 -4.96 -3.43
N ASP A 118 20.10 -4.25 -2.29
CA ASP A 118 18.84 -3.63 -1.80
C ASP A 118 18.13 -2.73 -2.85
N ALA A 119 18.88 -2.17 -3.81
CA ALA A 119 18.33 -1.31 -4.85
C ALA A 119 17.73 -2.09 -6.04
N GLU A 120 18.18 -3.32 -6.30
CA GLU A 120 17.68 -4.12 -7.42
C GLU A 120 16.44 -4.92 -6.99
N SER A 121 16.46 -5.46 -5.77
CA SER A 121 15.32 -6.17 -5.16
C SER A 121 14.08 -5.29 -5.01
N THR A 122 14.26 -3.97 -4.81
CA THR A 122 13.13 -3.03 -4.72
C THR A 122 12.47 -2.77 -6.07
N LYS A 123 13.21 -2.75 -7.18
CA LYS A 123 12.63 -2.59 -8.53
C LYS A 123 11.83 -3.82 -8.92
N GLU A 124 12.36 -5.01 -8.68
CA GLU A 124 11.67 -6.28 -8.93
C GLU A 124 10.36 -6.36 -8.13
N ALA A 125 10.39 -5.96 -6.85
CA ALA A 125 9.20 -5.93 -6.00
C ALA A 125 8.12 -4.95 -6.54
N ILE A 126 8.54 -3.78 -7.06
CA ILE A 126 7.63 -2.82 -7.68
C ILE A 126 7.03 -3.39 -8.97
N GLU A 127 7.85 -4.03 -9.82
CA GLU A 127 7.38 -4.61 -11.07
C GLU A 127 6.39 -5.75 -10.82
N LEU A 128 6.70 -6.66 -9.90
CA LEU A 128 5.78 -7.73 -9.48
C LEU A 128 4.46 -7.16 -8.96
N ALA A 129 4.51 -6.09 -8.17
CA ALA A 129 3.32 -5.44 -7.65
C ALA A 129 2.47 -4.81 -8.76
N LEU A 130 3.10 -4.19 -9.75
CA LEU A 130 2.42 -3.65 -10.92
C LEU A 130 1.79 -4.75 -11.79
N GLN A 131 2.49 -5.87 -12.01
CA GLN A 131 1.92 -7.01 -12.72
C GLN A 131 0.72 -7.59 -11.98
N HIS A 132 0.82 -7.74 -10.65
CA HIS A 132 -0.29 -8.18 -9.82
C HIS A 132 -1.46 -7.18 -9.81
N ALA A 133 -1.18 -5.87 -9.80
CA ALA A 133 -2.21 -4.83 -9.90
C ALA A 133 -2.94 -4.86 -11.25
N LYS A 134 -2.20 -5.07 -12.35
CA LYS A 134 -2.77 -5.24 -13.70
C LYS A 134 -3.62 -6.52 -13.79
N ALA A 135 -3.12 -7.64 -13.26
CA ALA A 135 -3.84 -8.91 -13.26
C ALA A 135 -5.16 -8.86 -12.46
N LYS A 136 -5.22 -8.03 -11.42
CA LYS A 136 -6.43 -7.78 -10.63
C LYS A 136 -7.27 -6.60 -11.13
N GLU A 137 -6.93 -6.03 -12.28
CA GLU A 137 -7.64 -4.89 -12.89
C GLU A 137 -7.74 -3.67 -11.94
N LEU A 138 -6.79 -3.53 -11.00
CA LEU A 138 -6.73 -2.39 -10.08
C LEU A 138 -6.17 -1.13 -10.77
N CYS A 139 -5.48 -1.30 -11.90
CA CYS A 139 -4.91 -0.22 -12.71
C CYS A 139 -5.11 -0.50 -14.20
N GLU A 140 -5.60 0.50 -14.95
CA GLU A 140 -5.77 0.41 -16.40
C GLU A 140 -4.46 0.74 -17.15
N LEU A 141 -4.26 0.13 -18.33
CA LEU A 141 -3.14 0.37 -19.24
C LEU A 141 -3.24 1.78 -19.85
N GLY A 142 -2.78 2.79 -19.12
CA GLY A 142 -2.82 4.20 -19.54
C GLY A 142 -2.60 5.21 -18.41
N ASN A 143 -2.70 4.76 -17.16
CA ASN A 143 -2.40 5.59 -16.00
C ASN A 143 -0.91 5.94 -15.94
N ARG A 144 -0.57 7.23 -15.99
CA ARG A 144 0.80 7.69 -15.72
C ARG A 144 1.05 7.46 -14.22
N SER A 145 1.99 6.58 -13.88
CA SER A 145 2.44 6.38 -12.52
C SER A 145 3.12 7.66 -12.03
N TRP A 146 2.48 8.42 -11.14
CA TRP A 146 3.14 9.51 -10.44
C TRP A 146 3.91 8.93 -9.26
N CYS A 147 5.23 9.13 -9.29
CA CYS A 147 6.17 8.62 -8.30
C CYS A 147 6.53 9.76 -7.35
N CYS A 148 5.91 9.79 -6.16
CA CYS A 148 6.45 10.60 -5.06
C CYS A 148 7.66 9.86 -4.50
N LYS A 149 8.85 10.24 -4.99
CA LYS A 149 10.10 9.62 -4.58
C LYS A 149 10.65 10.34 -3.35
N GLU A 150 10.12 9.95 -2.20
CA GLU A 150 10.89 9.85 -0.96
C GLU A 150 10.20 8.81 -0.07
N SER A 151 10.70 7.58 -0.22
CA SER A 151 10.35 6.38 0.54
C SER A 151 8.86 6.01 0.52
N THR A 152 8.49 5.32 -0.56
CA THR A 152 7.58 4.16 -0.48
C THR A 152 6.08 4.43 -0.69
N VAL A 153 5.70 5.39 -1.53
CA VAL A 153 4.30 5.52 -2.00
C VAL A 153 4.24 5.71 -3.52
N LEU A 154 3.74 4.71 -4.26
CA LEU A 154 3.38 4.91 -5.67
C LEU A 154 1.90 5.22 -5.80
N LEU A 155 1.61 6.25 -6.60
CA LEU A 155 0.26 6.69 -6.92
C LEU A 155 -0.02 6.49 -8.39
N CYS A 156 -0.99 5.65 -8.69
CA CYS A 156 -1.46 5.44 -10.06
C CYS A 156 -2.69 6.33 -10.28
N SER A 157 -2.62 7.42 -11.05
CA SER A 157 -3.78 8.28 -11.31
C SER A 157 -4.54 7.85 -12.57
N ARG A 158 -5.87 7.94 -12.54
CA ARG A 158 -6.69 7.79 -13.75
C ARG A 158 -6.45 8.98 -14.68
N PRO A 159 -6.30 8.80 -16.02
CA PRO A 159 -6.28 9.92 -16.95
C PRO A 159 -7.61 10.67 -16.83
N TRP A 160 -7.51 12.00 -16.73
CA TRP A 160 -8.65 12.90 -16.75
C TRP A 160 -9.41 12.71 -18.07
N LEU A 161 -10.64 12.22 -17.98
CA LEU A 161 -11.69 12.39 -19.00
C LEU A 161 -12.58 13.53 -18.54
#